data_AF-H1Q4H9-F1
#
_entry.id   AF-H1Q4H9-F1
#
_cell.length_a   1.000
_cell.length_b   1.000
_cell.length_c   1.000
_cell.angle_alpha   90.00
_cell.angle_beta   90.00
_cell.angle_gamma   90.00
#
_symmetry.space_group_name_H-M   'P 1'
#
loop_
_entity.id
_entity.type
_entity.pdbx_description
1 polymer ?
#
loop_
_entity_poly.entity_id
_entity_poly.type
_entity_poly.pdbx_seq_one_letter_code
_entity_poly.pdbx_strand_id
1 'polypeptide(L)'
;MQGNQLSENNLTKDIPERLITISMSKAGKEYSLKYLMASHHVMTDGTDYFYLGEAFYPTYTTTRVGNMVTTVFNGYAYTHAVLAKFNEQGELIWDNCFKMEPGNRPMYVKRFISCTMMGKDVKLIFTDGKWLVSKLFRNTDGSVLKDRKTERLETDDADETVKKVRNSNSLHWYDDNFIVYGTQIVKNKETGERRKVFSITKYTIK
;
A
#
# COMPACT_ATOMS: atom_id res chain seq x y z
N MET A 1 -42.89 -20.37 9.37
CA MET A 1 -41.90 -20.77 8.33
C MET A 1 -40.55 -20.26 8.78
N GLN A 2 -39.63 -21.20 9.06
CA GLN A 2 -38.28 -20.92 9.56
C GLN A 2 -37.47 -20.15 8.53
N GLY A 3 -36.83 -19.06 8.96
CA GLY A 3 -35.89 -18.30 8.15
C GLY A 3 -34.60 -19.09 7.99
N ASN A 4 -34.19 -19.32 6.74
CA ASN A 4 -32.89 -19.89 6.42
C ASN A 4 -31.79 -18.95 6.94
N GLN A 5 -30.96 -19.47 7.85
CA GLN A 5 -29.67 -18.87 8.17
C GLN A 5 -28.78 -18.95 6.93
N LEU A 6 -28.38 -17.79 6.40
CA LEU A 6 -27.27 -17.71 5.46
C LEU A 6 -25.99 -17.94 6.27
N SER A 7 -25.29 -19.02 5.95
CA SER A 7 -24.03 -19.42 6.56
C SER A 7 -23.03 -18.26 6.57
N GLU A 8 -22.63 -17.82 7.76
CA GLU A 8 -21.47 -16.96 7.97
C GLU A 8 -20.20 -17.72 7.56
N ASN A 9 -19.84 -17.66 6.28
CA ASN A 9 -18.47 -17.91 5.89
C ASN A 9 -17.63 -16.75 6.42
N ASN A 10 -17.11 -16.94 7.64
CA ASN A 10 -16.17 -16.04 8.29
C ASN A 10 -14.87 -15.95 7.48
N LEU A 11 -14.86 -15.06 6.48
CA LEU A 11 -13.74 -14.76 5.58
C LEU A 11 -12.52 -14.13 6.29
N THR A 12 -12.59 -13.95 7.63
CA THR A 12 -11.54 -13.33 8.44
C THR A 12 -10.88 -14.29 9.44
N LYS A 13 -11.29 -15.57 9.47
CA LYS A 13 -10.86 -16.56 10.47
C LYS A 13 -9.33 -16.77 10.55
N ASP A 14 -8.60 -16.43 9.48
CA ASP A 14 -7.15 -16.63 9.37
C ASP A 14 -6.32 -15.33 9.38
N ILE A 15 -6.94 -14.17 9.63
CA ILE A 15 -6.22 -12.90 9.74
C ILE A 15 -5.96 -12.64 11.24
N PRO A 16 -4.72 -12.40 11.70
CA PRO A 16 -4.50 -11.86 13.04
C PRO A 16 -5.10 -10.45 13.11
N GLU A 17 -6.38 -10.37 13.47
CA GLU A 17 -7.15 -9.14 13.56
C GLU A 17 -6.63 -8.28 14.71
N ARG A 18 -5.93 -7.19 14.39
CA ARG A 18 -5.86 -6.03 15.29
C ARG A 18 -6.70 -4.91 14.68
N LEU A 19 -7.94 -4.78 15.18
CA LEU A 19 -8.74 -3.57 14.99
C LEU A 19 -8.03 -2.43 15.74
N ILE A 20 -7.64 -1.38 15.02
CA ILE A 20 -7.14 -0.16 15.65
C ILE A 20 -8.23 0.90 15.46
N THR A 21 -8.74 1.40 16.58
CA THR A 21 -9.64 2.55 16.57
C THR A 21 -8.78 3.80 16.63
N ILE A 22 -8.81 4.60 15.57
CA ILE A 22 -8.14 5.90 15.56
C ILE A 22 -9.22 6.95 15.83
N SER A 23 -9.10 7.64 16.96
CA SER A 23 -9.91 8.81 17.28
C SER A 23 -9.23 10.05 16.69
N MET A 24 -9.92 10.76 15.80
CA MET A 24 -9.49 12.07 15.31
C MET A 24 -10.44 13.13 15.83
N SER A 25 -9.89 14.21 16.39
CA SER A 25 -10.67 15.41 16.74
C SER A 25 -10.53 16.45 15.64
N LYS A 26 -11.65 16.90 15.06
CA LYS A 26 -11.68 18.04 14.15
C LYS A 26 -12.87 18.91 14.51
N ALA A 27 -12.62 20.20 14.75
CA ALA A 27 -13.63 21.20 15.12
C ALA A 27 -14.52 20.79 16.33
N GLY A 28 -13.89 20.25 17.39
CA GLY A 28 -14.60 19.87 18.63
C GLY A 28 -15.49 18.63 18.52
N LYS A 29 -15.53 17.96 17.37
CA LYS A 29 -16.19 16.67 17.20
C LYS A 29 -15.14 15.56 17.15
N GLU A 30 -15.35 14.56 17.99
CA GLU A 30 -14.55 13.35 18.04
C GLU A 30 -15.11 12.35 17.02
N TYR A 31 -14.28 11.97 16.05
CA TYR A 31 -14.61 10.96 15.05
C TYR A 31 -13.79 9.71 15.36
N SER A 32 -14.46 8.59 15.63
CA SER A 32 -13.80 7.29 15.67
C SER A 32 -13.84 6.67 14.29
N LEU A 33 -12.67 6.50 13.67
CA LEU A 33 -12.53 5.72 12.46
C LEU A 33 -11.97 4.35 12.84
N LYS A 34 -12.73 3.30 12.51
CA LYS A 34 -12.31 1.92 12.70
C LYS A 34 -11.57 1.46 11.46
N TYR A 35 -10.25 1.34 11.57
CA TYR A 35 -9.42 0.79 10.52
C TYR A 35 -8.85 -0.56 10.93
N LEU A 36 -8.70 -1.43 9.94
CA LEU A 36 -7.83 -2.58 10.03
C LEU A 36 -6.43 -2.17 9.62
N MET A 37 -5.42 -2.88 10.13
CA MET A 37 -4.01 -2.51 9.90
C MET A 37 -3.25 -3.65 9.25
N ALA A 38 -2.76 -3.43 8.03
CA ALA A 38 -1.84 -4.35 7.35
C ALA A 38 -0.45 -4.11 7.91
N SER A 39 -0.17 -4.75 9.05
CA SER A 39 1.11 -4.61 9.76
C SER A 39 2.20 -5.37 9.03
N HIS A 40 3.33 -4.72 8.82
CA HIS A 40 4.58 -5.36 8.41
C HIS A 40 5.21 -6.09 9.60
N HIS A 41 6.22 -6.92 9.31
CA HIS A 41 7.09 -7.41 10.38
C HIS A 41 7.86 -6.24 10.99
N VAL A 42 8.25 -6.36 12.26
CA VAL A 42 9.14 -5.39 12.90
C VAL A 42 10.45 -5.38 12.11
N MET A 43 10.89 -4.19 11.72
CA MET A 43 12.14 -3.97 10.99
C MET A 43 13.16 -3.31 11.91
N THR A 44 14.44 -3.38 11.57
CA THR A 44 15.52 -2.75 12.34
C THR A 44 16.61 -2.24 11.41
N ASP A 45 17.28 -1.16 11.79
CA ASP A 45 18.52 -0.69 11.18
C ASP A 45 19.78 -1.25 11.87
N GLY A 46 19.59 -2.16 12.83
CA GLY A 46 20.63 -2.73 13.68
C GLY A 46 20.76 -2.07 15.05
N THR A 47 20.13 -0.91 15.27
CA THR A 47 20.10 -0.22 16.56
C THR A 47 18.66 -0.05 17.05
N ASP A 48 17.82 0.53 16.22
CA ASP A 48 16.44 0.87 16.56
C ASP A 48 15.45 -0.04 15.85
N TYR A 49 14.19 -0.01 16.29
CA TYR A 49 13.10 -0.83 15.79
C TYR A 49 12.05 0.01 15.06
N PHE A 50 11.49 -0.53 13.99
CA PHE A 50 10.52 0.17 13.16
C PHE A 50 9.25 -0.65 12.99
N TYR A 51 8.12 0.04 13.19
CA TYR A 51 6.79 -0.45 12.87
C TYR A 51 6.26 0.26 11.63
N LEU A 52 5.80 -0.50 10.64
CA LEU A 52 5.09 0.01 9.48
C LEU A 52 3.72 -0.68 9.39
N GLY A 53 2.66 0.10 9.37
CA GLY A 53 1.29 -0.38 9.20
C GLY A 53 0.54 0.41 8.14
N GLU A 54 -0.24 -0.27 7.31
CA GLU A 54 -1.08 0.36 6.30
C GLU A 54 -2.56 0.21 6.67
N ALA A 55 -3.24 1.34 6.88
CA ALA A 55 -4.63 1.37 7.35
C ALA A 55 -5.61 1.12 6.19
N PHE A 56 -6.52 0.17 6.38
CA PHE A 56 -7.50 -0.23 5.37
C PHE A 56 -8.87 -0.56 5.96
N TYR A 57 -9.88 -0.63 5.10
CA TYR A 57 -11.24 -1.07 5.45
C TYR A 57 -11.88 -1.84 4.28
N PRO A 58 -12.77 -2.81 4.55
CA PRO A 58 -13.48 -3.53 3.50
C PRO A 58 -14.47 -2.61 2.79
N THR A 59 -14.58 -2.74 1.48
CA THR A 59 -15.59 -2.05 0.66
C THR A 59 -16.56 -3.05 0.07
N TYR A 60 -17.79 -2.61 -0.17
CA TYR A 60 -18.86 -3.44 -0.74
C TYR A 60 -19.55 -2.70 -1.87
N THR A 61 -20.03 -3.43 -2.86
CA THR A 61 -20.86 -2.91 -3.95
C THR A 61 -22.25 -3.48 -3.82
N THR A 62 -23.24 -2.59 -3.75
CA THR A 62 -24.66 -2.95 -3.73
C THR A 62 -25.25 -2.70 -5.12
N THR A 63 -25.82 -3.73 -5.72
CA THR A 63 -26.53 -3.66 -7.00
C THR A 63 -27.99 -4.03 -6.79
N ARG A 64 -28.88 -3.25 -7.40
CA ARG A 64 -30.32 -3.51 -7.40
C ARG A 64 -30.77 -3.86 -8.81
N VAL A 65 -31.34 -5.05 -8.99
CA VAL A 65 -31.96 -5.50 -10.24
C VAL A 65 -33.42 -5.82 -9.95
N GLY A 66 -34.33 -4.93 -10.39
CA GLY A 66 -35.74 -4.98 -10.00
C GLY A 66 -35.91 -4.86 -8.48
N ASN A 67 -36.50 -5.87 -7.85
CA ASN A 67 -36.68 -5.96 -6.40
C ASN A 67 -35.54 -6.71 -5.69
N MET A 68 -34.59 -7.28 -6.43
CA MET A 68 -33.45 -7.97 -5.84
C MET A 68 -32.35 -6.95 -5.50
N VAL A 69 -31.90 -6.96 -4.24
CA VAL A 69 -30.73 -6.19 -3.78
C VAL A 69 -29.64 -7.18 -3.44
N THR A 70 -28.48 -7.03 -4.07
CA THR A 70 -27.30 -7.86 -3.82
C THR A 70 -26.14 -6.98 -3.39
N THR A 71 -25.53 -7.30 -2.25
CA THR A 71 -24.31 -6.65 -1.77
C THR A 71 -23.17 -7.64 -1.84
N VAL A 72 -22.10 -7.30 -2.54
CA VAL A 72 -20.91 -8.13 -2.71
C VAL A 72 -19.67 -7.40 -2.21
N PHE A 73 -18.74 -8.15 -1.61
CA PHE A 73 -17.43 -7.63 -1.23
C PHE A 73 -16.68 -7.13 -2.46
N ASN A 74 -16.09 -5.94 -2.38
CA ASN A 74 -15.42 -5.23 -3.46
C ASN A 74 -13.98 -4.83 -3.08
N GLY A 75 -13.32 -5.67 -2.29
CA GLY A 75 -11.93 -5.49 -1.91
C GLY A 75 -11.72 -4.46 -0.79
N TYR A 76 -10.46 -4.36 -0.36
CA TYR A 76 -10.04 -3.46 0.71
C TYR A 76 -9.57 -2.11 0.14
N ALA A 77 -10.09 -1.02 0.69
CA ALA A 77 -9.60 0.33 0.39
C ALA A 77 -8.60 0.77 1.45
N TYR A 78 -7.47 1.30 0.99
CA TYR A 78 -6.36 1.77 1.83
C TYR A 78 -6.36 3.29 1.88
N THR A 79 -5.98 3.85 3.03
CA THR A 79 -6.05 5.31 3.27
C THR A 79 -4.69 5.92 3.53
N HIS A 80 -4.05 5.53 4.63
CA HIS A 80 -2.78 6.06 5.10
C HIS A 80 -1.90 4.93 5.63
N ALA A 81 -0.62 5.22 5.78
CA ALA A 81 0.32 4.39 6.52
C ALA A 81 0.85 5.13 7.73
N VAL A 82 1.19 4.34 8.75
CA VAL A 82 1.90 4.78 9.95
C VAL A 82 3.26 4.12 9.97
N LEU A 83 4.30 4.93 10.08
CA LEU A 83 5.67 4.49 10.32
C LEU A 83 6.12 5.04 11.67
N ALA A 84 6.52 4.17 12.58
CA ALA A 84 7.00 4.55 13.91
C ALA A 84 8.36 3.92 14.19
N LYS A 85 9.23 4.68 14.85
CA LYS A 85 10.56 4.26 15.28
C LYS A 85 10.62 4.19 16.80
N PHE A 86 11.20 3.12 17.32
CA PHE A 86 11.38 2.85 18.74
C PHE A 86 12.83 2.57 19.05
N ASN A 87 13.31 2.97 20.23
CA ASN A 87 14.62 2.54 20.71
C ASN A 87 14.58 1.10 21.22
N GLU A 88 15.73 0.59 21.67
CA GLU A 88 15.87 -0.77 22.18
C GLU A 88 15.00 -1.06 23.42
N GLN A 89 14.67 -0.02 24.19
CA GLN A 89 13.79 -0.10 25.36
C GLN A 89 12.30 -0.08 24.98
N GLY A 90 11.98 0.06 23.69
CA GLY A 90 10.61 0.16 23.18
C GLY A 90 9.98 1.54 23.34
N GLU A 91 10.78 2.57 23.66
CA GLU A 91 10.32 3.96 23.75
C GLU A 91 10.19 4.56 22.35
N LEU A 92 9.10 5.28 22.10
CA LEU A 92 8.87 5.94 20.81
C LEU A 92 9.88 7.08 20.61
N ILE A 93 10.64 7.02 19.52
CA ILE A 93 11.57 8.08 19.11
C ILE A 93 10.83 9.09 18.23
N TRP A 94 10.16 8.61 17.17
CA TRP A 94 9.34 9.44 16.28
C TRP A 94 8.32 8.57 15.54
N ASP A 95 7.23 9.19 15.09
CA ASP A 95 6.25 8.58 14.21
C ASP A 95 5.83 9.51 13.07
N ASN A 96 5.36 8.92 11.98
CA ASN A 96 4.82 9.62 10.84
C ASN A 96 3.57 8.90 10.33
N CYS A 97 2.49 9.66 10.15
CA CYS A 97 1.30 9.23 9.45
C CYS A 97 1.23 9.93 8.09
N PHE A 98 1.15 9.17 6.99
CA PHE A 98 1.11 9.75 5.66
C PHE A 98 0.09 9.07 4.74
N LYS A 99 -0.55 9.91 3.92
CA LYS A 99 -1.57 9.48 2.97
C LYS A 99 -0.98 8.59 1.87
N MET A 100 -1.67 7.49 1.58
CA MET A 100 -1.36 6.60 0.47
C MET A 100 -2.43 6.67 -0.62
N GLU A 101 -3.67 6.34 -0.25
CA GLU A 101 -4.85 6.21 -1.14
C GLU A 101 -4.54 5.58 -2.52
N PRO A 102 -4.04 4.33 -2.59
CA PRO A 102 -3.85 3.65 -3.86
C PRO A 102 -5.22 3.42 -4.53
N GLY A 103 -5.27 3.56 -5.86
CA GLY A 103 -6.50 3.34 -6.62
C GLY A 103 -6.96 1.87 -6.66
N ASN A 104 -6.07 0.92 -6.37
CA ASN A 104 -6.39 -0.50 -6.39
C ASN A 104 -7.03 -0.99 -5.09
N ARG A 105 -8.07 -1.82 -5.20
CA ARG A 105 -8.77 -2.47 -4.08
C ARG A 105 -8.53 -3.98 -4.11
N PRO A 106 -7.45 -4.49 -3.49
CA PRO A 106 -7.17 -5.92 -3.51
C PRO A 106 -8.24 -6.71 -2.76
N MET A 107 -8.50 -7.94 -3.24
CA MET A 107 -9.44 -8.88 -2.60
C MET A 107 -8.81 -9.62 -1.41
N TYR A 108 -7.58 -9.26 -1.03
CA TYR A 108 -6.83 -9.79 0.09
C TYR A 108 -6.10 -8.64 0.80
N VAL A 109 -5.68 -8.86 2.05
CA VAL A 109 -4.88 -7.88 2.79
C VAL A 109 -3.50 -7.78 2.14
N LYS A 110 -3.24 -6.67 1.45
CA LYS A 110 -1.98 -6.37 0.80
C LYS A 110 -1.13 -5.43 1.66
N ARG A 111 0.17 -5.67 1.67
CA ARG A 111 1.19 -4.71 2.10
C ARG A 111 1.75 -4.06 0.84
N PHE A 112 1.40 -2.81 0.57
CA PHE A 112 1.83 -2.09 -0.63
C PHE A 112 3.24 -1.53 -0.48
N ILE A 113 3.58 -1.06 0.72
CA ILE A 113 4.81 -0.33 0.95
C ILE A 113 5.97 -1.31 1.04
N SER A 114 7.04 -1.01 0.33
CA SER A 114 8.34 -1.59 0.53
C SER A 114 9.28 -0.50 1.04
N CYS A 115 10.13 -0.79 2.03
CA CYS A 115 11.01 0.20 2.62
C CYS A 115 12.41 -0.33 2.95
N THR A 116 13.36 0.60 3.10
CA THR A 116 14.71 0.38 3.63
C THR A 116 15.01 1.46 4.66
N MET A 117 15.59 1.05 5.78
CA MET A 117 16.03 1.95 6.87
C MET A 117 17.57 2.06 6.92
N MET A 118 18.28 1.52 5.92
CA MET A 118 19.73 1.45 5.96
C MET A 118 20.37 2.84 5.78
N GLY A 119 21.10 3.27 6.80
CA GLY A 119 21.82 4.55 6.79
C GLY A 119 21.01 5.72 7.36
N LYS A 120 21.28 6.92 6.84
CA LYS A 120 20.75 8.19 7.39
C LYS A 120 19.27 8.44 7.11
N ASP A 121 18.70 7.74 6.15
CA ASP A 121 17.36 8.00 5.63
C ASP A 121 16.52 6.72 5.65
N VAL A 122 15.25 6.90 5.95
CA VAL A 122 14.20 5.90 5.80
C VAL A 122 13.54 6.15 4.45
N LYS A 123 13.64 5.17 3.55
CA LYS A 123 13.13 5.30 2.19
C LYS A 123 12.05 4.28 1.92
N LEU A 124 10.95 4.72 1.35
CA LEU A 124 9.82 3.86 1.06
C LEU A 124 9.25 4.09 -0.33
N ILE A 125 8.76 3.00 -0.92
CA ILE A 125 8.11 2.98 -2.21
C ILE A 125 6.84 2.15 -2.18
N PHE A 126 5.89 2.46 -3.06
CA PHE A 126 4.83 1.54 -3.45
C PHE A 126 4.36 1.85 -4.86
N THR A 127 3.72 0.88 -5.50
CA THR A 127 3.14 1.05 -6.83
C THR A 127 1.63 1.26 -6.76
N ASP A 128 1.13 2.19 -7.58
CA ASP A 128 -0.29 2.37 -7.84
C ASP A 128 -0.57 2.37 -9.36
N GLY A 129 -1.03 1.23 -9.87
CA GLY A 129 -1.14 1.01 -11.30
C GLY A 129 0.22 1.21 -11.98
N LYS A 130 0.28 2.16 -12.93
CA LYS A 130 1.50 2.51 -13.69
C LYS A 130 2.40 3.54 -12.99
N TRP A 131 2.06 3.93 -11.78
CA TRP A 131 2.78 4.92 -11.01
C TRP A 131 3.59 4.25 -9.91
N LEU A 132 4.79 4.76 -9.69
CA LEU A 132 5.65 4.45 -8.57
C LEU A 132 5.69 5.67 -7.65
N VAL A 133 5.30 5.49 -6.41
CA VAL A 133 5.30 6.53 -5.39
C VAL A 133 6.48 6.28 -4.47
N SER A 134 7.28 7.31 -4.21
CA SER A 134 8.37 7.28 -3.23
C SER A 134 8.25 8.42 -2.22
N LYS A 135 8.67 8.15 -0.98
CA LYS A 135 8.74 9.14 0.10
C LYS A 135 9.91 8.79 1.03
N LEU A 136 10.57 9.83 1.53
CA LEU A 136 11.81 9.73 2.30
C LEU A 136 11.68 10.52 3.60
N PHE A 137 12.20 9.94 4.67
CA PHE A 137 12.31 10.55 5.98
C PHE A 137 13.75 10.50 6.45
N ARG A 138 14.16 11.46 7.26
CA ARG A 138 15.43 11.38 7.96
C ARG A 138 15.30 10.40 9.13
N ASN A 139 16.21 9.45 9.23
CA ASN A 139 16.13 8.38 10.24
C ASN A 139 16.28 8.93 11.68
N THR A 140 17.03 10.01 11.87
CA THR A 140 17.29 10.56 13.22
C THR A 140 16.07 11.17 13.89
N ASP A 141 15.20 11.86 13.14
CA ASP A 141 14.12 12.69 13.70
C ASP A 141 12.75 12.48 13.00
N GLY A 142 12.68 11.63 11.98
CA GLY A 142 11.45 11.40 11.22
C GLY A 142 11.05 12.57 10.32
N SER A 143 11.87 13.61 10.16
CA SER A 143 11.54 14.75 9.31
C SER A 143 11.41 14.33 7.84
N VAL A 144 10.41 14.86 7.15
CA VAL A 144 10.14 14.52 5.75
C VAL A 144 11.20 15.17 4.85
N LEU A 145 12.06 14.35 4.25
CA LEU A 145 13.06 14.79 3.26
C LEU A 145 12.45 14.93 1.86
N LYS A 146 11.47 14.08 1.55
CA LYS A 146 10.76 14.08 0.27
C LYS A 146 9.35 13.56 0.50
N ASP A 147 8.36 14.45 0.39
CA ASP A 147 6.99 14.17 0.80
C ASP A 147 6.29 13.13 -0.09
N ARG A 148 6.27 13.35 -1.40
CA ARG A 148 5.71 12.40 -2.37
C ARG A 148 6.28 12.67 -3.74
N LYS A 149 7.14 11.78 -4.25
CA LYS A 149 7.54 11.79 -5.66
C LYS A 149 6.81 10.67 -6.37
N THR A 150 6.16 11.01 -7.47
CA THR A 150 5.47 10.04 -8.33
C THR A 150 6.20 9.95 -9.66
N GLU A 151 6.63 8.75 -10.02
CA GLU A 151 7.30 8.46 -11.29
C GLU A 151 6.44 7.48 -12.09
N ARG A 152 6.48 7.61 -13.42
CA ARG A 152 5.79 6.67 -14.29
C ARG A 152 6.69 5.45 -14.51
N LEU A 153 6.11 4.26 -14.48
CA LEU A 153 6.81 3.07 -14.94
C LEU A 153 7.00 3.14 -16.45
N GLU A 154 8.24 2.92 -16.88
CA GLU A 154 8.66 2.94 -18.26
C GLU A 154 9.10 1.54 -18.70
N THR A 155 9.31 1.40 -20.00
CA THR A 155 9.84 0.21 -20.67
C THR A 155 11.24 0.56 -21.18
N ASP A 156 12.10 -0.44 -21.27
CA ASP A 156 13.47 -0.31 -21.81
C ASP A 156 13.48 -0.12 -23.33
N ASP A 157 12.40 -0.56 -24.00
CA ASP A 157 12.17 -0.32 -25.42
C ASP A 157 11.74 1.14 -25.68
N ALA A 158 12.64 1.90 -26.31
CA ALA A 158 12.42 3.30 -26.64
C ALA A 158 11.24 3.52 -27.61
N ASP A 159 10.79 2.51 -28.34
CA ASP A 159 9.66 2.57 -29.28
C ASP A 159 8.34 2.15 -28.64
N GLU A 160 8.34 1.85 -27.34
CA GLU A 160 7.15 1.46 -26.61
C GLU A 160 6.74 2.46 -25.52
N THR A 161 5.47 2.39 -25.10
CA THR A 161 4.98 3.11 -23.93
C THR A 161 4.12 2.23 -23.05
N VAL A 162 4.34 2.29 -21.74
CA VAL A 162 3.50 1.60 -20.76
C VAL A 162 2.15 2.30 -20.65
N LYS A 163 1.07 1.63 -21.07
CA LYS A 163 -0.30 2.19 -21.01
C LYS A 163 -1.02 1.85 -19.72
N LYS A 164 -0.88 0.61 -19.26
CA LYS A 164 -1.52 0.10 -18.05
C LYS A 164 -0.58 -0.89 -17.38
N VAL A 165 -0.60 -0.93 -16.06
CA VAL A 165 0.05 -1.99 -15.29
C VAL A 165 -1.00 -2.64 -14.40
N ARG A 166 -1.01 -3.97 -14.38
CA ARG A 166 -1.84 -4.81 -13.52
C ARG A 166 -0.92 -5.53 -12.55
N ASN A 167 -1.42 -5.75 -11.34
CA ASN A 167 -0.69 -6.46 -10.29
C ASN A 167 0.72 -5.86 -10.09
N SER A 168 0.82 -4.53 -10.09
CA SER A 168 2.08 -3.86 -9.76
C SER A 168 2.40 -4.07 -8.29
N ASN A 169 3.66 -4.39 -8.03
CA ASN A 169 4.21 -4.65 -6.71
C ASN A 169 5.64 -4.09 -6.63
N SER A 170 6.10 -3.92 -5.40
CA SER A 170 7.45 -3.50 -5.06
C SER A 170 8.00 -4.35 -3.93
N LEU A 171 9.30 -4.59 -3.96
CA LEU A 171 10.03 -5.34 -2.94
C LEU A 171 11.40 -4.70 -2.73
N HIS A 172 11.86 -4.61 -1.48
CA HIS A 172 13.20 -4.14 -1.15
C HIS A 172 14.18 -5.24 -1.50
N TRP A 173 15.31 -4.88 -2.12
CA TRP A 173 16.28 -5.86 -2.59
C TRP A 173 17.59 -5.78 -1.81
N TYR A 174 18.36 -4.71 -2.00
CA TYR A 174 19.60 -4.44 -1.27
C TYR A 174 19.88 -2.94 -1.28
N ASP A 175 20.54 -2.44 -0.23
CA ASP A 175 20.84 -1.01 -0.06
C ASP A 175 19.60 -0.14 -0.33
N ASP A 176 19.73 0.78 -1.29
CA ASP A 176 18.72 1.71 -1.78
C ASP A 176 17.94 1.18 -3.00
N ASN A 177 18.11 -0.09 -3.33
CA ASN A 177 17.54 -0.72 -4.51
C ASN A 177 16.30 -1.53 -4.16
N PHE A 178 15.34 -1.44 -5.06
CA PHE A 178 14.08 -2.13 -5.01
C PHE A 178 13.84 -2.86 -6.32
N ILE A 179 13.03 -3.90 -6.26
CA ILE A 179 12.46 -4.56 -7.43
C ILE A 179 11.03 -4.07 -7.57
N VAL A 180 10.71 -3.51 -8.73
CA VAL A 180 9.35 -3.17 -9.13
C VAL A 180 8.93 -4.14 -10.22
N TYR A 181 7.81 -4.82 -10.03
CA TYR A 181 7.38 -5.86 -10.95
C TYR A 181 5.87 -5.89 -11.14
N GLY A 182 5.43 -6.43 -12.27
CA GLY A 182 4.01 -6.54 -12.59
C GLY A 182 3.76 -6.81 -14.07
N THR A 183 2.49 -6.97 -14.40
CA THR A 183 2.06 -7.16 -15.78
C THR A 183 1.79 -5.82 -16.44
N GLN A 184 2.56 -5.47 -17.46
CA GLN A 184 2.38 -4.24 -18.22
C GLN A 184 1.63 -4.52 -19.54
N ILE A 185 0.81 -3.55 -19.95
CA ILE A 185 0.31 -3.44 -21.31
C ILE A 185 1.12 -2.33 -21.98
N VAL A 186 2.03 -2.72 -22.85
CA VAL A 186 2.87 -1.83 -23.63
C VAL A 186 2.24 -1.59 -25.00
N LYS A 187 2.46 -0.41 -25.56
CA LYS A 187 1.98 -0.02 -26.88
C LYS A 187 3.18 0.46 -27.71
N ASN A 188 3.40 -0.16 -28.86
CA ASN A 188 4.36 0.33 -29.85
C ASN A 188 3.91 1.73 -30.36
N LYS A 189 4.85 2.67 -30.45
CA LYS A 189 4.60 4.06 -30.80
C LYS A 189 4.26 4.23 -32.27
N GLU A 190 4.84 3.43 -33.16
CA GLU A 190 4.67 3.49 -34.61
C GLU A 190 3.45 2.70 -35.09
N THR A 191 3.41 1.40 -34.84
CA THR A 191 2.35 0.50 -35.32
C THR A 191 1.06 0.62 -34.52
N GLY A 192 1.18 1.09 -33.26
CA GLY A 192 0.08 1.19 -32.33
C GLY A 192 -0.36 -0.15 -31.71
N GLU A 193 0.29 -1.25 -32.07
CA GLU A 193 0.03 -2.58 -31.53
C GLU A 193 0.26 -2.62 -30.01
N ARG A 194 -0.51 -3.48 -29.34
CA ARG A 194 -0.44 -3.67 -27.89
C ARG A 194 -0.12 -5.10 -27.55
N ARG A 195 0.80 -5.27 -26.61
CA ARG A 195 1.11 -6.58 -26.04
C ARG A 195 1.16 -6.53 -24.52
N LYS A 196 0.96 -7.69 -23.92
CA LYS A 196 1.05 -7.91 -22.48
C LYS A 196 2.43 -8.49 -22.18
N VAL A 197 3.17 -7.84 -21.30
CA VAL A 197 4.51 -8.27 -20.87
C VAL A 197 4.56 -8.36 -19.35
N PHE A 198 5.34 -9.30 -18.83
CA PHE A 198 5.69 -9.30 -17.40
C PHE A 198 7.02 -8.56 -17.25
N SER A 199 7.02 -7.51 -16.44
CA SER A 199 8.19 -6.66 -16.23
C SER A 199 8.75 -6.85 -14.83
N ILE A 200 10.08 -6.86 -14.74
CA ILE A 200 10.84 -6.79 -13.49
C ILE A 200 11.90 -5.71 -13.68
N THR A 201 11.88 -4.69 -12.83
CA THR A 201 12.72 -3.51 -12.98
C THR A 201 13.42 -3.20 -11.66
N LYS A 202 14.74 -3.02 -11.71
CA LYS A 202 15.49 -2.45 -10.58
C LYS A 202 15.18 -0.96 -10.49
N TYR A 203 14.76 -0.50 -9.32
CA TYR A 203 14.53 0.91 -9.04
C TYR A 203 15.43 1.37 -7.88
N THR A 204 16.11 2.49 -8.08
CA THR A 204 16.94 3.12 -7.04
C THR A 204 16.36 4.49 -6.75
N ILE A 205 16.12 4.78 -5.47
CA ILE A 205 15.63 6.09 -5.06
C ILE A 205 16.74 7.12 -5.25
N LYS A 206 16.51 8.06 -6.17
CA LYS A 206 17.35 9.25 -6.37
C LYS A 206 16.99 10.35 -5.37
#